data_AF-K0IMB6-F1
#
_entry.id   AF-K0IMB6-F1
#
_cell.length_a   1.000
_cell.length_b   1.000
_cell.length_c   1.000
_cell.angle_alpha   90.00
_cell.angle_beta   90.00
_cell.angle_gamma   90.00
#
_symmetry.space_group_name_H-M   'P 1'
#
loop_
_entity.id
_entity.type
_entity.pdbx_description
1 polymer ?
#
loop_
_entity_poly.entity_id
_entity_poly.type
_entity_poly.pdbx_seq_one_letter_code
_entity_poly.pdbx_strand_id
1 'polypeptide(L)'
;MTKGTFYGMVKATPDSFEFSIKVPETVTYMKRLDARKHATVSFNEFLDKISPLKDANKLGAILIQLPPSFSVDEFWQVEGFLERLPIGYEYALEFRYPS
;
A
#
# COMPACT_ATOMS: atom_id res chain seq x y z
N MET A 1 -11.31 3.22 6.91
CA MET A 1 -11.91 1.91 6.58
C MET A 1 -11.50 0.90 7.63
N THR A 2 -12.38 -0.04 7.97
CA THR A 2 -12.10 -1.10 8.96
C THR A 2 -11.91 -2.43 8.26
N LYS A 3 -11.38 -3.43 8.97
CA LYS A 3 -11.27 -4.81 8.45
C LYS A 3 -12.64 -5.38 8.02
N GLY A 4 -13.71 -4.97 8.71
CA GLY A 4 -15.09 -5.30 8.36
C GLY A 4 -15.53 -4.82 6.97
N THR A 5 -15.04 -3.66 6.51
CA THR A 5 -15.27 -3.18 5.15
C THR A 5 -14.76 -4.19 4.11
N PHE A 6 -13.55 -4.72 4.31
CA PHE A 6 -12.93 -5.66 3.37
C PHE A 6 -13.60 -7.03 3.39
N TYR A 7 -14.06 -7.52 4.54
CA TYR A 7 -14.93 -8.71 4.59
C TYR A 7 -16.22 -8.52 3.80
N GLY A 8 -16.83 -7.32 3.86
CA GLY A 8 -18.00 -6.99 3.05
C GLY A 8 -17.70 -7.06 1.56
N MET A 9 -16.57 -6.50 1.13
CA MET A 9 -16.14 -6.54 -0.28
C MET A 9 -15.89 -7.96 -0.79
N VAL A 10 -15.26 -8.82 0.02
CA VAL A 10 -15.06 -10.24 -0.33
C VAL A 10 -16.39 -10.94 -0.60
N LYS A 11 -17.40 -10.71 0.25
CA LYS A 11 -18.74 -11.30 0.13
C LYS A 11 -19.54 -10.74 -1.04
N ALA A 12 -19.30 -9.49 -1.42
CA ALA A 12 -20.07 -8.78 -2.43
C ALA A 12 -19.56 -9.00 -3.88
N THR A 13 -18.50 -9.78 -4.08
CA THR A 13 -17.87 -9.98 -5.40
C THR A 13 -17.71 -11.46 -5.75
N PRO A 14 -17.70 -11.83 -7.04
CA PRO A 14 -17.40 -13.21 -7.48
C PRO A 14 -16.00 -13.68 -7.04
N ASP A 15 -15.77 -14.98 -7.03
CA ASP A 15 -14.49 -15.58 -6.58
C ASP A 15 -13.29 -15.15 -7.42
N SER A 16 -13.47 -14.96 -8.73
CA SER A 16 -12.42 -14.54 -9.65
C SER A 16 -12.21 -13.01 -9.71
N PHE A 17 -12.85 -12.24 -8.84
CA PHE A 17 -12.72 -10.79 -8.83
C PHE A 17 -11.53 -10.38 -7.96
N GLU A 18 -10.62 -9.58 -8.53
CA GLU A 18 -9.47 -9.04 -7.81
C GLU A 18 -9.59 -7.53 -7.60
N PHE A 19 -9.12 -7.07 -6.44
CA PHE A 19 -8.97 -5.66 -6.11
C PHE A 19 -7.51 -5.27 -6.09
N SER A 20 -7.17 -4.16 -6.75
CA SER A 20 -5.96 -3.41 -6.44
C SER A 20 -6.29 -2.31 -5.43
N ILE A 21 -5.54 -2.22 -4.33
CA ILE A 21 -5.82 -1.27 -3.25
C ILE A 21 -4.68 -0.26 -3.13
N LYS A 22 -5.04 1.02 -3.11
CA LYS A 22 -4.10 2.11 -2.91
C LYS A 22 -3.73 2.26 -1.44
N VAL A 23 -2.43 2.41 -1.19
CA VAL A 23 -1.88 2.69 0.13
C VAL A 23 -2.40 4.04 0.67
N PRO A 24 -2.75 4.15 1.95
CA PRO A 24 -3.23 5.40 2.54
C PRO A 24 -2.22 6.55 2.40
N GLU A 25 -2.72 7.77 2.21
CA GLU A 25 -1.91 8.99 2.14
C GLU A 25 -1.03 9.23 3.38
N THR A 26 -1.39 8.66 4.53
CA THR A 26 -0.55 8.72 5.73
C THR A 26 0.82 8.12 5.47
N VAL A 27 0.92 7.05 4.67
CA VAL A 27 2.19 6.40 4.35
C VAL A 27 2.92 7.18 3.24
N THR A 28 2.23 7.55 2.16
CA THR A 28 2.86 8.13 0.96
C THR A 28 3.00 9.65 0.98
N TYR A 29 2.05 10.39 1.56
CA TYR A 29 2.03 11.86 1.62
C TYR A 29 2.59 12.40 2.94
N MET A 30 2.05 11.94 4.07
CA MET A 30 2.40 12.51 5.38
C MET A 30 3.75 12.00 5.88
N LYS A 31 3.93 10.67 5.86
CA LYS A 31 5.17 10.02 6.28
C LYS A 31 6.19 9.87 5.16
N ARG A 32 5.79 10.02 3.90
CA ARG A 32 6.67 10.05 2.72
C ARG A 32 7.62 8.85 2.66
N LEU A 33 7.11 7.66 2.99
CA LEU A 33 7.87 6.41 3.11
C LEU A 33 9.02 6.42 4.14
N ASP A 34 9.19 7.50 4.92
CA ASP A 34 10.30 7.64 5.85
C ASP A 34 10.15 6.70 7.06
N ALA A 35 11.13 5.81 7.22
CA ALA A 35 11.20 4.87 8.34
C ALA A 35 11.25 5.58 9.69
N ARG A 36 11.90 6.75 9.78
CA ARG A 36 11.98 7.56 11.01
C ARG A 36 10.63 8.18 11.37
N LYS A 37 9.72 8.30 10.40
CA LYS A 37 8.32 8.72 10.62
C LYS A 37 7.39 7.53 10.82
N HIS A 38 7.94 6.33 11.01
CA HIS A 38 7.19 5.08 11.18
C HIS A 38 6.24 4.80 10.01
N ALA A 39 6.70 5.01 8.76
CA ALA A 39 5.93 4.69 7.56
C ALA A 39 5.62 3.20 7.46
N THR A 40 6.60 2.34 7.74
CA THR A 40 6.47 0.87 7.71
C THR A 40 5.46 0.33 8.72
N VAL A 41 5.38 0.94 9.91
CA VAL A 41 4.38 0.56 10.93
C VAL A 41 2.97 0.82 10.41
N SER A 42 2.70 2.02 9.89
CA SER A 42 1.39 2.33 9.31
C SER A 42 1.07 1.52 8.07
N PHE A 43 2.09 1.13 7.30
CA PHE A 43 1.91 0.23 6.18
C PHE A 43 1.49 -1.17 6.64
N ASN A 44 2.13 -1.72 7.67
CA ASN A 44 1.76 -3.02 8.23
C ASN A 44 0.36 -3.02 8.86
N GLU A 45 -0.03 -1.95 9.54
CA GLU A 45 -1.41 -1.76 10.02
C GLU A 45 -2.42 -1.70 8.87
N PHE A 46 -2.03 -1.11 7.74
CA PHE A 46 -2.85 -1.12 6.54
C PHE A 46 -2.96 -2.53 5.94
N LEU A 47 -1.85 -3.29 5.86
CA LEU A 47 -1.87 -4.68 5.41
C LEU A 47 -2.79 -5.56 6.26
N ASP A 48 -2.77 -5.41 7.59
CA ASP A 48 -3.68 -6.14 8.47
C ASP A 48 -5.15 -5.80 8.17
N LYS A 49 -5.46 -4.52 7.95
CA LYS A 49 -6.82 -4.09 7.61
C LYS A 49 -7.32 -4.70 6.30
N ILE A 50 -6.47 -4.81 5.28
CA ILE A 50 -6.84 -5.38 3.98
C ILE A 50 -6.67 -6.90 3.88
N SER A 51 -6.10 -7.56 4.90
CA SER A 51 -5.84 -9.01 4.90
C SER A 51 -7.03 -9.90 4.47
N PRO A 52 -8.32 -9.57 4.72
CA PRO A 52 -9.41 -10.38 4.21
C PRO A 52 -9.41 -10.56 2.69
N LEU A 53 -8.95 -9.56 1.93
CA LEU A 53 -8.82 -9.67 0.47
C LEU A 53 -7.73 -10.68 0.09
N LYS A 54 -6.59 -10.66 0.80
CA LYS A 54 -5.49 -11.61 0.57
C LYS A 54 -5.89 -13.03 0.94
N ASP A 55 -6.52 -13.21 2.10
CA ASP A 55 -6.94 -14.52 2.60
C ASP A 55 -7.97 -15.18 1.66
N ALA A 56 -8.79 -14.37 0.98
CA ALA A 56 -9.76 -14.83 -0.02
C ALA A 56 -9.18 -14.95 -1.44
N ASN A 57 -7.87 -14.74 -1.65
CA ASN A 57 -7.22 -14.67 -2.98
C ASN A 57 -7.87 -13.65 -3.93
N LYS A 58 -8.33 -12.52 -3.39
CA LYS A 58 -8.94 -11.39 -4.14
C LYS A 58 -8.10 -10.11 -4.08
N LEU A 59 -6.88 -10.19 -3.58
CA LEU A 59 -5.95 -9.06 -3.54
C LEU A 59 -4.99 -9.16 -4.72
N GLY A 60 -5.13 -8.25 -5.68
CA GLY A 60 -4.15 -7.99 -6.71
C GLY A 60 -3.04 -7.06 -6.20
N ALA A 61 -2.60 -6.11 -7.03
CA ALA A 61 -1.51 -5.22 -6.67
C ALA A 61 -1.87 -4.20 -5.57
N ILE A 62 -0.93 -3.98 -4.66
CA ILE A 62 -0.97 -2.87 -3.71
C ILE A 62 -0.27 -1.66 -4.36
N LEU A 63 -1.05 -0.60 -4.60
CA LEU A 63 -0.55 0.61 -5.26
C LEU A 63 0.05 1.59 -4.25
N ILE A 64 1.37 1.76 -4.33
CA ILE A 64 2.15 2.80 -3.66
C ILE A 64 2.28 3.97 -4.63
N GLN A 65 1.34 4.91 -4.58
CA GLN A 65 1.39 6.11 -5.40
C GLN A 65 1.99 7.28 -4.61
N LEU A 66 3.09 7.84 -5.10
CA LEU A 66 3.77 8.98 -4.48
C LEU A 66 3.11 10.31 -4.87
N PRO A 67 3.16 11.34 -4.01
CA PRO A 67 2.65 12.66 -4.36
C PRO A 67 3.51 13.35 -5.42
N PRO A 68 2.95 14.30 -6.18
CA PRO A 68 3.71 15.08 -7.16
C PRO A 68 4.74 16.02 -6.52
N SER A 69 4.78 16.11 -5.18
CA SER A 69 5.81 16.84 -4.44
C SER A 69 6.96 15.95 -3.96
N PHE A 70 6.93 14.65 -4.25
CA PHE A 70 8.00 13.71 -3.90
C PHE A 70 9.10 13.78 -4.96
N SER A 71 10.16 14.54 -4.69
CA SER A 71 11.24 14.74 -5.66
C SER A 71 12.26 13.61 -5.65
N VAL A 72 13.16 13.62 -6.62
CA VAL A 72 14.31 12.69 -6.70
C VAL A 72 15.22 12.77 -5.47
N ASP A 73 15.23 13.90 -4.77
CA ASP A 73 15.98 14.09 -3.53
C ASP A 73 15.41 13.27 -2.37
N GLU A 74 14.35 12.49 -2.55
CA GLU A 74 13.81 11.62 -1.50
C GLU A 74 13.87 10.15 -1.88
N PHE A 75 14.58 9.82 -2.96
CA PHE A 75 14.66 8.47 -3.52
C PHE A 75 15.14 7.43 -2.50
N TRP A 76 16.06 7.78 -1.60
CA TRP A 76 16.52 6.85 -0.55
C TRP A 76 15.39 6.38 0.38
N GLN A 77 14.31 7.17 0.53
CA GLN A 77 13.14 6.74 1.31
C GLN A 77 12.38 5.63 0.57
N VAL A 78 12.34 5.67 -0.76
CA VAL A 78 11.76 4.60 -1.57
C VAL A 78 12.57 3.33 -1.38
N GLU A 79 13.88 3.38 -1.62
CA GLU A 79 14.78 2.23 -1.48
C GLU A 79 14.64 1.59 -0.10
N GLY A 80 14.82 2.37 0.97
CA GLY A 80 14.74 1.87 2.33
C GLY A 80 13.36 1.37 2.74
N PHE A 81 12.28 1.83 2.08
CA PHE A 81 10.93 1.31 2.30
C PHE A 81 10.70 0.01 1.55
N LEU A 82 11.15 -0.08 0.28
CA LEU A 82 11.03 -1.29 -0.54
C LEU A 82 11.78 -2.48 0.07
N GLU A 83 12.97 -2.25 0.64
CA GLU A 83 13.74 -3.29 1.35
C GLU A 83 12.99 -3.91 2.54
N ARG A 84 11.99 -3.22 3.08
CA ARG A 84 11.22 -3.63 4.27
C ARG A 84 9.82 -4.11 3.92
N LEU A 85 9.48 -4.19 2.63
CA LEU A 85 8.17 -4.68 2.22
C LEU A 85 8.02 -6.16 2.60
N PRO A 86 6.88 -6.56 3.19
CA PRO A 86 6.59 -7.96 3.42
C PRO A 86 6.54 -8.76 2.13
N ILE A 87 7.03 -10.00 2.18
CA ILE A 87 6.94 -10.93 1.05
C ILE A 87 5.52 -11.46 0.86
N GLY A 88 5.21 -11.95 -0.35
CA GLY A 88 3.91 -12.58 -0.64
C GLY A 88 2.78 -11.60 -0.98
N TYR A 89 3.15 -10.41 -1.45
CA TYR A 89 2.25 -9.40 -1.99
C TYR A 89 2.80 -8.91 -3.34
N GLU A 90 1.88 -8.55 -4.23
CA GLU A 90 2.21 -7.85 -5.48
C GLU A 90 2.17 -6.33 -5.22
N TYR A 91 3.20 -5.62 -5.64
CA TYR A 91 3.34 -4.18 -5.42
C TYR A 91 3.46 -3.41 -6.73
N ALA A 92 2.78 -2.27 -6.82
CA ALA A 92 2.94 -1.31 -7.89
C ALA A 92 3.39 0.03 -7.31
N LEU A 93 4.48 0.60 -7.83
CA LEU A 93 4.99 1.91 -7.42
C LEU A 93 4.73 2.92 -8.55
N GLU A 94 4.09 4.04 -8.22
CA GLU A 94 3.80 5.13 -9.17
C GLU A 94 4.45 6.43 -8.69
N PHE A 95 5.36 6.97 -9.51
CA PHE A 95 5.93 8.30 -9.34
C PHE A 95 5.07 9.33 -10.07
N ARG A 96 4.90 10.52 -9.47
CA ARG A 96 4.16 11.64 -10.08
C ARG A 96 4.96 12.93 -10.20
N TYR A 97 6.23 12.90 -9.79
CA TYR A 97 7.16 13.99 -10.03
C TYR A 97 7.62 13.95 -11.49
N PRO A 98 7.62 15.08 -12.21
CA PRO A 98 7.86 15.08 -13.65
C PRO A 98 9.31 14.75 -14.05
N SER A 99 10.29 14.98 -13.18
CA SER A 99 11.71 14.74 -13.48
C SER A 99 12.57 14.75 -12.22
#